data_AF-A0A2E5K0E8-F1
#
_entry.id   AF-A0A2E5K0E8-F1
#
_cell.length_a   1.000
_cell.length_b   1.000
_cell.length_c   1.000
_cell.angle_alpha   90.00
_cell.angle_beta   90.00
_cell.angle_gamma   90.00
#
_symmetry.space_group_name_H-M   'P 1'
#
loop_
_entity.id
_entity.type
_entity.pdbx_description
1 polymer ?
#
loop_
_entity_poly.entity_id
_entity_poly.type
_entity_poly.pdbx_seq_one_letter_code
_entity_poly.pdbx_strand_id
1 'polypeptide(L)' 'MPEPVIAPASTEAKLGLQIIQVAYDLNMDVWAAEPMLVNPVATDVDEQGRVFVAEARSTPPPDELGKECWRMSKL' A
#
# COMPACT_ATOMS: atom_id res chain seq x y z
N MET A 1 -15.21 20.66 -0.26
CA MET A 1 -13.85 20.16 0.05
C MET A 1 -13.12 19.97 -1.26
N PRO A 2 -11.84 20.35 -1.41
CA PRO A 2 -11.09 20.04 -2.61
C PRO A 2 -10.92 18.51 -2.75
N GLU A 3 -10.99 18.01 -3.98
CA GLU A 3 -10.70 16.60 -4.28
C GLU A 3 -9.22 16.31 -4.04
N PRO A 4 -8.86 15.14 -3.47
CA PRO A 4 -7.46 14.77 -3.26
C PRO A 4 -6.74 14.60 -4.61
N VAL A 5 -5.62 15.29 -4.78
CA VAL A 5 -4.75 15.12 -5.96
C VAL A 5 -4.00 13.80 -5.82
N ILE A 6 -4.32 12.84 -6.69
CA ILE A 6 -3.66 11.54 -6.75
C ILE A 6 -2.51 11.65 -7.76
N ALA A 7 -1.29 11.29 -7.36
CA ALA A 7 -0.14 11.23 -8.27
C ALA A 7 -0.35 10.16 -9.35
N PRO A 8 0.37 10.20 -10.49
CA PRO A 8 0.34 9.10 -11.45
C PRO A 8 1.02 7.84 -10.87
N ALA A 9 0.57 6.65 -11.31
CA ALA A 9 1.19 5.39 -10.91
C ALA A 9 2.62 5.25 -11.43
N SER A 10 3.46 4.70 -10.57
CA SER A 10 4.88 4.51 -10.82
C SER A 10 5.16 3.10 -11.39
N THR A 11 6.34 2.87 -11.99
CA THR A 11 6.73 1.57 -12.58
C THR A 11 7.59 0.72 -11.64
N GLU A 12 7.96 1.28 -10.49
CA GLU A 12 8.94 0.80 -9.54
C GLU A 12 8.56 -0.59 -9.00
N ALA A 13 7.28 -0.81 -8.71
CA ALA A 13 6.79 -2.12 -8.27
C ALA A 13 6.99 -3.22 -9.33
N LYS A 14 6.78 -2.89 -10.62
CA LYS A 14 6.98 -3.84 -11.73
C LYS A 14 8.45 -4.16 -11.94
N LEU A 15 9.32 -3.17 -11.78
CA LEU A 15 10.77 -3.39 -11.83
C LEU A 15 11.23 -4.24 -10.64
N GLY A 16 10.67 -4.02 -9.45
CA GLY A 16 10.93 -4.83 -8.26
C GLY A 16 10.56 -6.31 -8.42
N LEU A 17 9.49 -6.64 -9.15
CA LEU A 17 9.14 -8.04 -9.42
C LEU A 17 10.23 -8.79 -10.20
N GLN A 18 10.98 -8.11 -11.07
CA GLN A 18 11.97 -8.77 -11.94
C GLN A 18 13.17 -9.35 -11.17
N ILE A 19 13.41 -8.88 -9.94
CA ILE A 19 14.52 -9.35 -9.11
C ILE A 19 14.08 -10.41 -8.10
N ILE A 20 12.78 -10.73 -8.02
CA ILE A 20 12.26 -11.74 -7.10
C ILE A 20 12.37 -13.12 -7.76
N GLN A 21 13.02 -14.05 -7.08
CA GLN A 21 13.06 -15.44 -7.52
C GLN A 21 11.82 -16.19 -7.02
N VAL A 22 11.01 -16.65 -7.96
CA VAL A 22 9.75 -17.35 -7.70
C VAL A 22 9.94 -18.86 -7.86
N ALA A 23 9.27 -19.67 -7.05
CA ALA A 23 9.28 -21.12 -7.19
C ALA A 23 8.67 -21.55 -8.54
N TYR A 24 9.06 -22.73 -9.03
CA TYR A 24 8.73 -23.20 -10.39
C TYR A 24 7.21 -23.24 -10.69
N ASP A 25 6.37 -23.37 -9.68
CA ASP A 25 4.92 -23.50 -9.75
C ASP A 25 4.15 -22.25 -9.28
N LEU A 26 4.85 -21.13 -9.04
CA LEU A 26 4.23 -19.87 -8.59
C LEU A 26 4.38 -18.76 -9.64
N ASN A 27 3.43 -17.83 -9.65
CA ASN A 27 3.47 -16.60 -10.44
C ASN A 27 3.32 -15.38 -9.52
N MET A 28 3.85 -14.23 -9.92
CA MET A 28 3.76 -12.96 -9.20
C MET A 28 3.34 -11.83 -10.13
N ASP A 29 2.39 -11.02 -9.66
CA ASP A 29 1.88 -9.84 -10.35
C ASP A 29 1.74 -8.67 -9.35
N VAL A 30 1.81 -7.43 -9.84
CA VAL A 30 1.57 -6.24 -9.01
C VAL A 30 0.06 -6.01 -8.87
N TRP A 31 -0.45 -6.16 -7.66
CA TRP A 31 -1.87 -5.89 -7.35
C TRP A 31 -2.12 -4.44 -6.91
N ALA A 32 -1.23 -3.87 -6.08
CA ALA A 32 -1.30 -2.49 -5.62
C ALA A 32 0.11 -1.93 -5.40
N ALA A 33 0.30 -0.65 -5.75
CA ALA A 33 1.54 0.08 -5.59
C ALA A 33 1.24 1.58 -5.48
N GLU A 34 2.26 2.40 -5.31
CA GLU A 34 2.11 3.85 -5.37
C GLU A 34 1.41 4.28 -6.66
N PRO A 35 0.39 5.16 -6.56
CA PRO A 35 0.04 6.01 -5.43
C PRO A 35 -1.17 5.47 -4.64
N MET A 36 -1.64 4.27 -4.97
CA MET A 36 -2.82 3.63 -4.36
C MET A 36 -2.53 3.12 -2.95
N LEU A 37 -1.25 2.92 -2.63
CA LEU A 37 -0.79 2.37 -1.37
C LEU A 37 0.44 3.13 -0.88
N VAL A 38 0.46 3.48 0.41
CA VAL A 38 1.55 4.20 1.07
C VAL A 38 2.02 3.41 2.29
N ASN A 39 3.33 3.13 2.37
CA ASN A 39 3.97 2.53 3.55
C ASN A 39 3.16 1.39 4.20
N PRO A 40 2.90 0.29 3.48
CA PRO A 40 2.16 -0.83 4.05
C PRO A 40 2.93 -1.45 5.22
N VAL A 41 2.25 -1.62 6.37
CA VAL A 41 2.86 -2.22 7.58
C VAL A 41 2.24 -3.55 7.98
N ALA A 42 0.97 -3.76 7.64
CA ALA A 42 0.27 -5.00 7.90
C ALA A 42 -0.82 -5.21 6.85
N THR A 43 -1.13 -6.47 6.56
CA THR A 43 -2.20 -6.87 5.66
C THR A 43 -2.99 -8.02 6.27
N ASP A 44 -4.30 -8.04 6.07
CA ASP A 44 -5.16 -9.14 6.53
C ASP A 44 -6.27 -9.45 5.51
N VAL A 45 -6.84 -10.65 5.60
CA VAL A 45 -7.92 -11.11 4.73
C VAL A 45 -9.13 -11.48 5.57
N ASP A 46 -10.30 -10.95 5.22
CA ASP A 46 -11.53 -11.26 5.95
C ASP A 46 -12.25 -12.52 5.44
N GLU A 47 -13.36 -12.87 6.10
CA GLU A 47 -14.19 -14.03 5.76
C GLU A 47 -14.83 -13.96 4.37
N GLN A 48 -14.84 -12.79 3.74
CA GLN A 48 -15.36 -12.58 2.38
C GLN A 48 -14.22 -12.63 1.33
N GLY A 49 -12.99 -12.91 1.74
CA GLY A 49 -11.82 -12.95 0.87
C GLY A 49 -11.32 -11.57 0.44
N ARG A 50 -11.70 -10.50 1.15
CA ARG A 50 -11.25 -9.13 0.86
C ARG A 50 -9.93 -8.87 1.55
N VAL A 51 -8.99 -8.25 0.85
CA VAL A 51 -7.68 -7.89 1.39
C VAL A 51 -7.71 -6.46 1.94
N PHE A 52 -7.27 -6.30 3.18
CA PHE A 52 -7.11 -5.01 3.85
C PHE A 52 -5.64 -4.73 4.09
N VAL A 53 -5.25 -3.46 3.95
CA VAL A 53 -3.88 -3.02 4.19
C VAL A 53 -3.88 -1.85 5.18
N ALA A 54 -3.07 -1.99 6.23
CA ALA A 54 -2.77 -0.93 7.17
C ALA A 54 -1.58 -0.13 6.65
N GLU A 55 -1.78 1.18 6.52
CA GLU A 55 -0.81 2.13 6.00
C GLU A 55 -0.25 3.00 7.13
N ALA A 56 1.06 3.21 7.13
CA ALA A 56 1.75 4.06 8.10
C ALA A 56 2.12 5.41 7.48
N ARG A 57 1.70 6.52 8.08
CA ARG A 57 2.29 7.80 7.68
C ARG A 57 3.57 8.04 8.49
N SER A 58 4.71 8.19 7.82
CA SER A 58 5.95 8.64 8.47
C SER A 58 5.68 10.01 9.09
N THR A 59 5.77 10.10 10.42
CA THR A 59 5.65 11.30 11.30
C THR A 59 4.69 12.38 10.81
N PRO A 60 3.56 12.62 11.53
CA PRO A 60 2.77 13.82 11.31
C PRO A 60 3.67 15.07 11.44
N PRO A 61 3.42 16.15 10.68
CA PRO A 61 4.06 17.42 10.97
C PRO A 61 3.82 17.80 12.44
N PRO A 62 4.68 18.64 13.06
CA PRO A 62 4.70 18.84 14.52
C PRO A 62 3.34 19.25 15.14
N ASP A 63 2.45 19.82 14.33
CA ASP A 63 1.08 20.23 14.66
C ASP A 63 0.06 19.08 14.77
N GLU A 64 0.42 17.88 14.32
CA GLU A 64 -0.44 16.68 14.34
C GLU A 64 0.07 15.56 15.26
N LEU A 65 1.08 15.85 16.09
CA LEU A 65 1.59 14.92 17.10
C LEU A 65 0.46 14.49 18.05
N GLY A 66 0.12 13.19 18.06
CA GLY A 66 -0.91 12.61 18.93
C GLY A 66 -2.24 12.26 18.25
N LYS A 67 -2.41 12.55 16.95
CA LYS A 67 -3.50 11.98 16.14
C LYS A 67 -3.10 10.59 15.65
N GLU A 68 -4.06 9.67 15.53
CA GLU A 68 -3.76 8.29 15.09
C GLU A 68 -3.04 8.30 13.72
N CYS A 69 -1.83 7.73 13.68
CA CYS A 69 -0.94 7.76 12.52
C CYS A 69 -1.16 6.61 11.54
N TRP A 70 -2.31 5.94 11.64
CA TRP A 70 -2.64 4.74 10.91
C TRP A 70 -3.95 4.94 10.14
N ARG A 71 -3.97 4.50 8.89
CA ARG A 71 -5.19 4.45 8.06
C ARG A 71 -5.37 3.02 7.56
N MET A 72 -6.57 2.49 7.70
CA MET A 72 -6.97 1.24 7.07
C MET A 72 -7.69 1.58 5.76
N SER A 73 -7.18 1.07 4.65
CA SER A 73 -7.77 1.28 3.32
C SER A 73 -8.25 -0.08 2.77
N LYS A 74 -9.43 -0.06 2.14
CA LYS A 74 -9.91 -1.19 1.34
C LYS A 74 -9.43 -0.96 -0.09
N LEU A 75 -8.71 -1.94 -0.64
CA LEU A 75 -8.26 -1.96 -2.03
C LEU A 75 -9.24 -2.74 -2.92
#